data_AF-A0A919XQD5-F1
#
_entry.id   AF-A0A919XQD5-F1
#
_cell.length_a   1.000
_cell.length_b   1.000
_cell.length_c   1.000
_cell.angle_alpha   90.00
_cell.angle_beta   90.00
_cell.angle_gamma   90.00
#
_symmetry.space_group_name_H-M   'P 1'
#
loop_
_entity.id
_entity.type
_entity.pdbx_description
1 polymer ?
#
loop_
_entity_poly.entity_id
_entity_poly.type
_entity_poly.pdbx_seq_one_letter_code
_entity_poly.pdbx_strand_id
1 'polypeptide(L)'
;MSISSRIIHAGIRLIFVIYLFMLVKIILFKMQNVEPGFLWNQLYSSLSHPGLVYQRLLRGNLVPFREITRTMELMTGHSLFNLIGNVAIFVPFGLFTGILLQKNESPARATLLYAFLMSLFLECAQLLLRIGQFDVDDLLLNTFGGLIGYFIFSVIARAINGLPNFTDITSS
;
A
#
# COMPACT_ATOMS: atom_id res chain seq x y z
N MET A 1 -29.10 -9.94 -3.62
CA MET A 1 -27.74 -10.15 -4.18
C MET A 1 -27.65 -11.60 -4.64
N SER A 2 -27.43 -11.85 -5.94
CA SER A 2 -27.43 -13.20 -6.51
C SER A 2 -26.25 -14.03 -6.00
N ILE A 3 -26.36 -15.36 -6.05
CA ILE A 3 -25.28 -16.29 -5.67
C ILE A 3 -24.00 -16.00 -6.47
N SER A 4 -24.13 -15.73 -7.77
CA SER A 4 -23.02 -15.32 -8.65
C SER A 4 -22.28 -14.08 -8.11
N SER A 5 -23.03 -13.05 -7.68
CA SER A 5 -22.43 -11.84 -7.12
C SER A 5 -21.64 -12.12 -5.83
N ARG A 6 -22.13 -13.00 -4.96
CA ARG A 6 -21.42 -13.38 -3.71
C ARG A 6 -20.10 -14.10 -4.00
N ILE A 7 -20.09 -14.99 -4.99
CA ILE A 7 -18.89 -15.73 -5.43
C ILE A 7 -17.83 -14.75 -5.95
N ILE A 8 -18.22 -13.80 -6.79
CA ILE A 8 -17.30 -12.77 -7.33
C ILE A 8 -16.66 -11.95 -6.20
N HIS A 9 -17.46 -11.48 -5.23
CA HIS A 9 -16.92 -10.70 -4.10
C HIS A 9 -16.04 -11.55 -3.16
N ALA A 10 -16.32 -12.84 -3.02
CA ALA A 10 -15.43 -13.76 -2.30
C ALA A 10 -14.09 -13.92 -3.03
N GLY A 11 -14.11 -14.11 -4.35
CA GLY A 11 -12.91 -14.19 -5.19
C GLY A 11 -12.04 -12.93 -5.11
N ILE A 12 -12.64 -11.74 -5.23
CA ILE A 12 -11.91 -10.46 -5.13
C ILE A 12 -11.25 -10.32 -3.76
N ARG A 13 -11.96 -10.66 -2.67
CA ARG A 13 -11.38 -10.63 -1.32
C ARG A 13 -10.22 -11.60 -1.16
N LEU A 14 -10.31 -12.80 -1.73
CA LEU A 14 -9.22 -13.77 -1.71
C LEU A 14 -7.99 -13.23 -2.43
N ILE A 15 -8.16 -12.68 -3.64
CA ILE A 15 -7.07 -12.08 -4.42
C ILE A 15 -6.46 -10.90 -3.64
N PHE A 16 -7.29 -10.08 -3.00
CA PHE A 16 -6.80 -8.97 -2.19
C PHE A 16 -5.97 -9.46 -1.00
N VAL A 17 -6.37 -10.52 -0.30
CA VAL A 17 -5.58 -11.12 0.79
C VAL A 17 -4.24 -11.67 0.28
N ILE A 18 -4.23 -12.34 -0.88
CA ILE A 18 -2.99 -12.81 -1.51
C ILE A 18 -2.08 -11.62 -1.87
N TYR A 19 -2.65 -10.54 -2.42
CA TYR A 19 -1.94 -9.31 -2.69
C TYR A 19 -1.36 -8.68 -1.42
N LEU A 20 -2.12 -8.58 -0.32
CA LEU A 20 -1.64 -8.04 0.94
C LEU A 20 -0.50 -8.87 1.52
N PHE A 21 -0.57 -10.19 1.41
CA PHE A 21 0.54 -11.08 1.78
C PHE A 21 1.79 -10.79 0.95
N MET A 22 1.65 -10.66 -0.36
CA MET A 22 2.76 -10.32 -1.26
C MET A 22 3.32 -8.92 -0.96
N LEU A 23 2.47 -7.93 -0.70
CA LEU A 23 2.84 -6.56 -0.33
C LEU A 23 3.73 -6.56 0.92
N VAL A 24 3.28 -7.22 1.99
CA VAL A 24 4.05 -7.38 3.23
C VAL A 24 5.38 -8.08 2.93
N LYS A 25 5.36 -9.17 2.15
CA LYS A 25 6.57 -9.93 1.81
C LYS A 25 7.60 -9.11 1.03
N ILE A 26 7.15 -8.29 0.07
CA ILE A 26 8.01 -7.46 -0.76
C ILE A 26 8.60 -6.31 0.07
N ILE A 27 7.77 -5.59 0.85
CA ILE A 27 8.21 -4.39 1.58
C ILE A 27 9.05 -4.75 2.81
N LEU A 28 8.64 -5.74 3.60
CA LEU A 28 9.37 -6.11 4.81
C LEU A 28 10.63 -6.91 4.50
N PHE A 29 10.54 -7.88 3.59
CA PHE A 29 11.59 -8.87 3.41
C PHE A 29 12.35 -8.74 2.09
N LYS A 30 11.98 -7.80 1.21
CA LYS A 30 12.62 -7.63 -0.11
C LYS A 30 12.75 -8.95 -0.87
N MET A 31 11.71 -9.80 -0.77
CA MET A 31 11.66 -11.16 -1.34
C MET A 31 12.63 -12.18 -0.76
N GLN A 32 13.35 -11.86 0.33
CA GLN A 32 14.20 -12.80 1.05
C GLN A 32 13.36 -13.72 1.93
N ASN A 33 13.82 -14.97 2.08
CA ASN A 33 13.23 -15.90 3.03
C ASN A 33 13.84 -15.61 4.40
N VAL A 34 13.06 -14.96 5.27
CA VAL A 34 13.47 -14.69 6.65
C VAL A 34 12.87 -15.74 7.56
N GLU A 35 13.72 -16.34 8.39
CA GLU A 35 13.29 -17.36 9.35
C GLU A 35 12.37 -16.74 10.42
N PRO A 36 11.22 -17.37 10.75
CA PRO A 36 10.30 -16.85 11.76
C PRO A 36 10.95 -16.67 13.14
N GLY A 37 11.88 -17.56 13.52
CA GLY A 37 12.61 -17.47 14.79
C GLY A 37 13.48 -16.21 14.87
N PHE A 38 14.11 -15.81 13.76
CA PHE A 38 14.86 -14.56 13.69
C PHE A 38 13.94 -13.35 13.93
N LEU A 39 12.78 -13.31 13.29
CA LEU A 39 11.81 -12.21 13.48
C LEU A 39 11.30 -12.12 14.91
N TRP A 40 11.02 -13.27 15.53
CA TRP A 40 10.60 -13.31 16.94
C TRP A 40 11.67 -12.77 17.88
N ASN A 41 12.92 -13.18 17.68
CA ASN A 41 14.05 -12.70 18.48
C ASN A 41 14.24 -11.19 18.33
N GLN A 42 14.10 -10.66 17.11
CA GLN A 42 14.19 -9.21 16.87
C GLN A 42 13.04 -8.46 17.54
N LEU A 43 11.81 -8.95 17.40
CA LEU A 43 10.64 -8.34 18.03
C LEU A 43 10.76 -8.35 19.56
N TYR A 44 11.08 -9.50 20.14
CA TYR A 44 11.28 -9.65 21.58
C TYR A 44 12.39 -8.72 22.10
N SER A 45 13.51 -8.64 21.38
CA SER A 45 14.61 -7.72 21.73
C SER A 45 14.17 -6.26 21.68
N SER A 46 13.41 -5.85 20.65
CA SER A 46 12.90 -4.49 20.49
C SER A 46 11.90 -4.11 21.58
N LEU A 47 10.99 -5.02 21.94
CA LEU A 47 10.00 -4.79 23.01
C LEU A 47 10.64 -4.76 24.39
N SER A 48 11.67 -5.59 24.62
CA SER A 48 12.38 -5.65 25.91
C SER A 48 13.35 -4.48 26.13
N HIS A 49 13.79 -3.83 25.04
CA HIS A 49 14.73 -2.71 25.08
C HIS A 49 14.22 -1.52 24.27
N PRO A 50 13.21 -0.77 24.75
CA PRO A 50 12.61 0.35 24.02
C PRO A 50 13.61 1.44 23.60
N GLY A 51 14.71 1.62 24.37
CA GLY A 51 15.79 2.54 24.01
C GLY A 51 16.45 2.24 22.66
N LEU A 52 16.53 0.95 22.26
CA LEU A 52 17.06 0.56 20.95
C LEU A 52 16.10 0.97 19.83
N VAL A 53 14.79 0.83 20.05
CA VAL A 53 13.76 1.26 19.08
C VAL A 53 13.83 2.78 18.90
N TYR A 54 13.95 3.53 20.00
CA TYR A 54 14.11 4.99 19.95
C TYR A 54 15.36 5.40 19.17
N GLN A 55 16.51 4.78 19.43
CA GLN A 55 17.74 5.06 18.68
C GLN A 55 17.60 4.76 17.19
N ARG A 56 16.87 3.70 16.81
CA ARG A 56 16.60 3.40 15.40
C ARG A 56 15.64 4.40 14.77
N LEU A 57 14.63 4.84 15.50
CA LEU A 57 13.69 5.86 15.06
C LEU A 57 14.43 7.17 14.74
N LEU A 58 15.37 7.58 15.59
CA LEU A 58 16.22 8.76 15.36
C LEU A 58 17.17 8.63 14.16
N ARG A 59 17.52 7.40 13.76
CA ARG A 59 18.33 7.13 12.56
C ARG A 59 17.49 7.06 11.29
N GLY A 60 16.18 6.88 11.41
CA GLY A 60 15.25 6.89 10.28
C GLY A 60 15.01 8.30 9.74
N ASN A 61 14.27 8.37 8.63
CA ASN A 61 13.83 9.63 8.09
C ASN A 61 12.47 10.02 8.70
N LEU A 62 12.48 11.06 9.54
CA LEU A 62 11.29 11.63 10.16
C LEU A 62 10.92 13.00 9.60
N VAL A 63 11.69 13.50 8.63
CA VAL A 63 11.48 14.82 8.02
C VAL A 63 10.76 14.61 6.69
N PRO A 64 9.48 15.01 6.58
CA PRO A 64 8.74 14.87 5.34
C PRO A 64 9.44 15.57 4.18
N PHE A 65 9.36 14.95 3.02
CA PHE A 65 9.92 15.35 1.74
C PHE A 65 11.45 15.35 1.65
N ARG A 66 12.17 14.95 2.69
CA ARG A 66 13.65 14.98 2.69
C ARG A 66 14.25 14.04 1.65
N GLU A 67 13.82 12.78 1.64
CA GLU A 67 14.32 11.74 0.74
C GLU A 67 13.77 11.92 -0.67
N ILE A 68 12.52 12.39 -0.79
CA ILE A 68 11.93 12.81 -2.06
C ILE A 68 12.78 13.91 -2.72
N THR A 69 13.06 14.99 -1.99
CA THR A 69 13.86 16.11 -2.51
C THR A 69 15.27 15.64 -2.85
N ARG A 70 15.93 14.87 -1.97
CA ARG A 70 17.26 14.31 -2.25
C ARG A 70 17.29 13.47 -3.53
N THR A 71 16.26 12.64 -3.72
CA THR A 71 16.11 11.82 -4.93
C THR A 71 15.93 12.68 -6.18
N MET A 72 15.13 13.74 -6.09
CA MET A 72 14.89 14.68 -7.19
C MET A 72 16.11 15.54 -7.52
N GLU A 73 16.98 15.84 -6.56
CA GLU A 73 18.23 16.57 -6.80
C GLU A 73 19.30 15.70 -7.45
N LEU A 74 19.39 14.43 -7.02
CA LEU A 74 20.38 13.49 -7.57
C LEU A 74 19.99 12.96 -8.95
N MET A 75 18.67 12.82 -9.22
CA MET A 75 18.08 12.30 -10.47
C MET A 75 18.72 11.01 -11.01
N THR A 76 19.28 10.16 -10.13
CA THR A 76 19.83 8.88 -10.59
C THR A 76 18.69 7.91 -10.91
N GLY A 77 18.90 7.03 -11.90
CA GLY A 77 17.90 6.02 -12.28
C GLY A 77 17.48 5.12 -11.11
N HIS A 78 18.41 4.78 -10.22
CA HIS A 78 18.13 3.98 -9.03
C HIS A 78 17.26 4.72 -8.01
N SER A 79 17.55 6.00 -7.73
CA SER A 79 16.77 6.79 -6.77
C SER A 79 15.34 7.02 -7.27
N LEU A 80 15.18 7.33 -8.55
CA LEU A 80 13.85 7.49 -9.18
C LEU A 80 13.06 6.18 -9.17
N PHE A 81 13.71 5.04 -9.42
CA PHE A 81 13.06 3.74 -9.37
C PHE A 81 12.51 3.43 -7.97
N ASN A 82 13.23 3.78 -6.90
CA ASN A 82 12.74 3.58 -5.53
C ASN A 82 11.48 4.41 -5.25
N LEU A 83 11.50 5.70 -5.62
CA LEU A 83 10.36 6.59 -5.42
C LEU A 83 9.12 6.11 -6.19
N ILE A 84 9.29 5.76 -7.46
CA ILE A 84 8.21 5.20 -8.29
C ILE A 84 7.76 3.85 -7.73
N GLY A 85 8.67 3.00 -7.26
CA GLY A 85 8.38 1.70 -6.68
C GLY A 85 7.46 1.79 -5.46
N ASN A 86 7.73 2.73 -4.55
CA ASN A 86 6.91 2.98 -3.37
C ASN A 86 5.48 3.41 -3.75
N VAL A 87 5.34 4.32 -4.72
CA VAL A 87 4.00 4.69 -5.23
C VAL A 87 3.32 3.50 -5.92
N ALA A 88 4.02 2.84 -6.83
CA ALA A 88 3.46 1.81 -7.71
C ALA A 88 2.97 0.58 -6.95
N ILE A 89 3.68 0.15 -5.89
CA ILE A 89 3.31 -1.05 -5.16
C ILE A 89 1.99 -0.90 -4.39
N PHE A 90 1.58 0.33 -4.06
CA PHE A 90 0.31 0.66 -3.41
C PHE A 90 -0.83 0.99 -4.39
N VAL A 91 -0.56 1.15 -5.70
CA VAL A 91 -1.63 1.37 -6.69
C VAL A 91 -2.67 0.23 -6.68
N PRO A 92 -2.29 -1.06 -6.66
CA PRO A 92 -3.26 -2.14 -6.56
C PRO A 92 -4.09 -2.10 -5.27
N PHE A 93 -3.51 -1.66 -4.14
CA PHE A 93 -4.24 -1.47 -2.89
C PHE A 93 -5.42 -0.51 -3.09
N GLY A 94 -5.18 0.63 -3.75
CA GLY A 94 -6.21 1.61 -4.08
C GLY A 94 -7.29 1.09 -5.03
N LEU A 95 -6.92 0.24 -6.00
CA LEU A 95 -7.88 -0.43 -6.88
C LEU A 95 -8.79 -1.38 -6.08
N PHE A 96 -8.22 -2.19 -5.19
CA PHE A 96 -8.98 -3.12 -4.36
C PHE A 96 -9.91 -2.40 -3.38
N THR A 97 -9.44 -1.36 -2.68
CA THR A 97 -10.29 -0.58 -1.78
C THR A 97 -11.36 0.17 -2.56
N GLY A 98 -11.05 0.67 -3.75
CA GLY A 98 -12.02 1.24 -4.68
C GLY A 98 -13.16 0.27 -4.97
N ILE A 99 -12.86 -1.00 -5.26
CA ILE A 99 -13.86 -2.03 -5.52
C ILE A 99 -14.63 -2.44 -4.26
N LEU A 100 -13.94 -2.64 -3.14
CA LEU A 100 -14.50 -3.22 -1.92
C LEU A 100 -15.28 -2.22 -1.07
N LEU A 101 -14.94 -0.92 -1.15
CA LEU A 101 -15.51 0.14 -0.32
C LEU A 101 -16.51 1.01 -1.08
N GLN A 102 -16.95 0.64 -2.28
CA GLN A 102 -17.89 1.43 -3.10
C GLN A 102 -19.16 1.87 -2.36
N LYS A 103 -19.58 1.10 -1.37
CA LYS A 103 -20.79 1.35 -0.57
C LYS A 103 -20.56 2.26 0.63
N ASN A 104 -19.31 2.66 0.92
CA ASN A 104 -19.02 3.62 1.97
C ASN A 104 -19.49 5.01 1.54
N GLU A 105 -19.87 5.84 2.52
CA GLU A 105 -20.24 7.25 2.30
C GLU A 105 -19.10 8.08 1.66
N SER A 106 -17.84 7.72 1.93
CA SER A 106 -16.66 8.41 1.38
C SER A 106 -15.52 7.44 1.04
N PRO A 107 -15.62 6.70 -0.08
CA PRO A 107 -14.69 5.63 -0.43
C PRO A 107 -13.25 6.12 -0.67
N ALA A 108 -13.09 7.37 -1.16
CA ALA A 108 -11.80 8.02 -1.29
C ALA A 108 -11.12 8.27 0.07
N ARG A 109 -11.87 8.79 1.06
CA ARG A 109 -11.36 9.06 2.41
C ARG A 109 -11.03 7.76 3.15
N ALA A 110 -11.88 6.74 2.99
CA ALA A 110 -11.63 5.41 3.55
C ALA A 110 -10.37 4.78 2.94
N THR A 111 -10.19 4.90 1.62
CA THR A 111 -8.97 4.42 0.94
C THR A 111 -7.73 5.15 1.43
N LEU A 112 -7.78 6.48 1.55
CA LEU A 112 -6.69 7.29 2.09
C LEU A 112 -6.28 6.81 3.48
N LEU A 113 -7.24 6.65 4.38
CA LEU A 113 -7.01 6.21 5.75
C LEU A 113 -6.39 4.81 5.78
N TYR A 114 -6.94 3.86 5.02
CA TYR A 114 -6.41 2.49 5.01
C TYR A 114 -5.05 2.37 4.34
N ALA A 115 -4.78 3.14 3.29
CA ALA A 115 -3.45 3.18 2.67
C ALA A 115 -2.42 3.75 3.66
N PHE A 116 -2.77 4.84 4.35
CA PHE A 116 -1.94 5.43 5.39
C PHE A 116 -1.67 4.45 6.54
N LEU A 117 -2.72 3.82 7.09
CA LEU A 117 -2.58 2.88 8.20
C LEU A 117 -1.77 1.63 7.80
N MET A 118 -1.98 1.11 6.58
CA MET A 118 -1.23 -0.02 6.07
C MET A 118 0.25 0.35 5.89
N SER A 119 0.55 1.51 5.31
CA SER A 119 1.93 1.96 5.17
C SER A 119 2.57 2.22 6.53
N LEU A 120 1.85 2.84 7.47
CA LEU A 120 2.35 3.10 8.82
C LEU A 120 2.67 1.79 9.53
N PHE A 121 1.79 0.79 9.40
CA PHE A 121 2.03 -0.54 9.93
C PHE A 121 3.31 -1.16 9.36
N LEU A 122 3.55 -1.04 8.05
CA LEU A 122 4.76 -1.57 7.41
C LEU A 122 6.04 -0.86 7.89
N GLU A 123 6.04 0.47 7.93
CA GLU A 123 7.17 1.27 8.44
C GLU A 123 7.47 0.95 9.91
N CYS A 124 6.42 0.85 10.74
CA CYS A 124 6.56 0.45 12.15
C CYS A 124 7.05 -1.00 12.27
N ALA A 125 6.60 -1.91 11.43
CA ALA A 125 7.07 -3.29 11.42
C ALA A 125 8.55 -3.36 11.03
N GLN A 126 9.01 -2.60 10.03
CA GLN A 126 10.43 -2.52 9.67
C GLN A 126 11.30 -2.01 10.82
N LEU A 127 10.80 -1.01 11.55
CA LEU A 127 11.44 -0.46 12.74
C LEU A 127 11.55 -1.50 13.86
N LEU A 128 10.42 -2.13 14.24
CA LEU A 128 10.33 -3.06 15.36
C LEU A 128 11.03 -4.40 15.09
N LEU A 129 10.93 -4.92 13.87
CA LEU A 129 11.60 -6.15 13.44
C LEU A 129 13.08 -5.93 13.11
N ARG A 130 13.55 -4.67 13.14
CA ARG A 130 14.95 -4.27 12.89
C ARG A 130 15.48 -4.68 11.50
N ILE A 131 14.57 -4.89 10.56
CA ILE A 131 14.86 -5.30 9.16
C ILE A 131 14.95 -4.10 8.20
N GLY A 132 14.51 -2.92 8.63
CA GLY A 132 14.60 -1.68 7.86
C GLY A 132 14.74 -0.45 8.75
N GLN A 133 14.61 0.72 8.13
CA GLN A 133 14.51 2.02 8.82
C GLN A 133 13.13 2.59 8.54
N PHE A 134 12.59 3.32 9.51
CA PHE A 134 11.34 4.06 9.31
C PHE A 134 11.61 5.23 8.38
N ASP A 135 10.84 5.36 7.31
CA ASP A 135 10.90 6.49 6.38
C ASP A 135 9.51 7.13 6.20
N VAL A 136 9.38 8.38 6.65
CA VAL A 136 8.14 9.15 6.51
C VAL A 136 7.83 9.46 5.05
N ASP A 137 8.81 9.49 4.16
CA ASP A 137 8.56 9.73 2.74
C ASP A 137 7.99 8.48 2.07
N ASP A 138 8.46 7.29 2.44
CA ASP A 138 7.89 6.02 1.97
C ASP A 138 6.44 5.86 2.43
N LEU A 139 6.15 6.24 3.69
CA LEU A 139 4.79 6.36 4.22
C LEU A 139 3.89 7.22 3.32
N LEU A 140 4.37 8.41 2.95
CA LEU A 140 3.62 9.37 2.14
C LEU A 140 3.45 8.89 0.70
N LEU A 141 4.50 8.34 0.09
CA LEU A 141 4.50 7.83 -1.29
C LEU A 141 3.56 6.63 -1.43
N ASN A 142 3.60 5.68 -0.50
CA ASN A 142 2.69 4.54 -0.45
C ASN A 142 1.24 5.00 -0.29
N THR A 143 0.98 5.94 0.62
CA THR A 143 -0.35 6.53 0.83
C THR A 143 -0.86 7.20 -0.45
N PHE A 144 0.01 7.94 -1.14
CA PHE A 144 -0.29 8.58 -2.41
C PHE A 144 -0.54 7.56 -3.54
N GLY A 145 0.22 6.47 -3.59
CA GLY A 145 -0.02 5.33 -4.48
C GLY A 145 -1.40 4.72 -4.31
N GLY A 146 -1.85 4.56 -3.06
CA GLY A 146 -3.20 4.10 -2.74
C GLY A 146 -4.28 5.04 -3.26
N LEU A 147 -4.08 6.36 -3.15
CA LEU A 147 -4.99 7.34 -3.75
C LEU A 147 -5.01 7.26 -5.29
N ILE A 148 -3.83 7.17 -5.94
CA ILE A 148 -3.74 7.02 -7.40
C ILE A 148 -4.52 5.78 -7.84
N GLY A 149 -4.34 4.64 -7.17
CA GLY A 149 -5.09 3.42 -7.45
C GLY A 149 -6.60 3.62 -7.36
N TYR A 150 -7.08 4.30 -6.32
CA TYR A 150 -8.50 4.63 -6.19
C TYR A 150 -9.01 5.54 -7.31
N PHE A 151 -8.23 6.55 -7.71
CA PHE A 151 -8.59 7.43 -8.81
C PHE A 151 -8.68 6.66 -10.14
N ILE A 152 -7.73 5.77 -10.41
CA ILE A 152 -7.77 4.89 -11.60
C ILE A 152 -9.04 4.06 -11.59
N PHE A 153 -9.37 3.41 -10.46
CA PHE A 153 -10.63 2.67 -10.32
C PHE A 153 -11.84 3.57 -10.61
N SER A 154 -11.88 4.76 -10.04
CA SER A 154 -13.00 5.69 -10.18
C SER A 154 -13.22 6.13 -11.64
N VAL A 155 -12.13 6.39 -12.38
CA VAL A 155 -12.20 6.74 -13.80
C VAL A 155 -12.72 5.57 -14.62
N ILE A 156 -12.19 4.36 -14.39
CA ILE A 156 -12.62 3.14 -15.10
C ILE A 156 -14.10 2.84 -14.81
N ALA A 157 -14.53 2.92 -13.55
CA ALA A 157 -15.91 2.67 -13.17
C ALA A 157 -16.87 3.68 -13.83
N ARG A 158 -16.50 4.95 -13.90
CA ARG A 158 -17.30 5.98 -14.60
C ARG A 158 -17.34 5.73 -16.11
N ALA A 159 -16.23 5.35 -16.72
CA ALA A 159 -16.18 5.04 -18.14
C ALA A 159 -17.10 3.85 -18.49
N ILE A 160 -17.07 2.78 -17.69
CA ILE A 160 -17.94 1.60 -17.90
C ILE A 160 -19.42 1.96 -17.73
N ASN A 161 -19.77 2.73 -16.68
CA ASN A 161 -21.16 3.14 -16.45
C ASN A 161 -21.66 4.20 -17.46
N GLY A 162 -20.76 4.87 -18.16
CA GLY A 162 -21.07 5.85 -19.20
C GLY A 162 -21.19 5.27 -20.61
N LEU A 163 -20.90 3.97 -20.80
CA LEU A 163 -21.11 3.30 -22.09
C LEU A 163 -22.61 3.04 -22.30
N PRO A 164 -23.18 3.37 -23.48
CA PRO A 164 -24.56 3.01 -23.80
C PRO A 164 -24.72 1.48 -23.73
N ASN A 165 -25.86 1.01 -23.23
CA ASN A 165 -26.12 -0.43 -23.21
C ASN A 165 -26.17 -0.92 -24.66
N PHE A 166 -25.62 -2.11 -24.92
CA PHE A 166 -25.62 -2.70 -26.26
C PHE A 166 -27.04 -2.79 -26.88
N THR A 167 -28.06 -2.91 -26.02
CA THR A 167 -29.48 -2.87 -26.40
C THR A 167 -29.94 -1.54 -26.97
N ASP A 168 -29.35 -0.42 -26.56
CA ASP A 168 -29.71 0.93 -26.99
C ASP A 168 -29.13 1.25 -28.39
N ILE A 169 -28.09 0.52 -28.81
CA ILE A 169 -27.40 0.70 -30.09
C ILE A 169 -28.09 -0.10 -31.22
N THR A 170 -28.74 -1.22 -30.88
CA THR A 170 -29.40 -2.09 -31.87
C THR A 170 -30.87 -1.72 -32.13
N SER A 171 -31.41 -0.73 -31.41
CA SER A 171 -32.80 -0.28 -31.52
C SER A 171 -32.99 0.97 -32.41
N SER A 172 -31.96 1.42 -33.11
CA SER A 172 -31.98 2.57 -34.04
C SER A 172 -31.79 2.17 -35.48
#